data_AF-A0A662FQX0-F1
#
_entry.id   AF-A0A662FQX0-F1
#
_cell.length_a   1.000
_cell.length_b   1.000
_cell.length_c   1.000
_cell.angle_alpha   90.00
_cell.angle_beta   90.00
_cell.angle_gamma   90.00
#
_symmetry.space_group_name_H-M   'P 1'
#
loop_
_entity.id
_entity.type
_entity.pdbx_description
1 polymer ?
#
loop_
_entity_poly.entity_id
_entity_poly.type
_entity_poly.pdbx_seq_one_letter_code
_entity_poly.pdbx_strand_id
1 'polypeptide(L)' 'MNEKRNNKIIEIEFEKLKLIADYYELPLAVFFMSVDELKELKAKEGTRMKAIRKELEKLERIREIIGE' A
#
# COMPACT_ATOMS: atom_id res chain seq x y z
N MET A 1 -19.70 32.39 -8.14
CA MET A 1 -20.55 31.47 -7.34
C MET A 1 -20.30 29.98 -7.62
N ASN A 2 -19.75 29.58 -8.77
CA ASN A 2 -19.42 28.17 -9.06
C ASN A 2 -18.20 27.64 -8.30
N GLU A 3 -17.17 28.46 -8.08
CA GLU A 3 -15.89 28.01 -7.52
C GLU A 3 -16.01 27.47 -6.08
N LYS A 4 -16.77 28.16 -5.22
CA LYS A 4 -17.05 27.68 -3.85
C LYS A 4 -17.79 26.33 -3.83
N ARG A 5 -18.66 26.08 -4.82
CA ARG A 5 -19.40 24.82 -4.92
C ARG A 5 -18.49 23.69 -5.40
N ASN A 6 -17.61 23.98 -6.35
CA ASN A 6 -16.62 23.04 -6.84
C ASN A 6 -15.63 22.65 -5.75
N ASN A 7 -15.14 23.60 -4.95
CA ASN A 7 -14.23 23.31 -3.84
C ASN A 7 -14.89 22.37 -2.81
N LYS A 8 -16.16 22.63 -2.46
CA LYS A 8 -16.91 21.76 -1.55
C LYS A 8 -17.10 20.33 -2.11
N ILE A 9 -17.30 20.20 -3.42
CA ILE A 9 -17.42 18.89 -4.07
C ILE A 9 -16.07 18.17 -4.02
N ILE A 10 -14.97 18.86 -4.35
CA ILE A 10 -13.61 18.29 -4.30
C ILE A 10 -13.26 17.83 -2.89
N GLU A 11 -13.57 18.63 -1.86
CA GLU A 11 -13.38 18.25 -0.45
C GLU A 11 -14.12 16.95 -0.11
N ILE A 12 -15.40 16.83 -0.50
CA ILE A 12 -16.21 15.63 -0.24
C ILE A 12 -15.63 14.41 -0.95
N GLU A 13 -15.22 14.52 -2.22
CA GLU A 13 -14.61 13.40 -2.94
C GLU A 13 -13.27 12.99 -2.32
N PHE A 14 -12.47 13.96 -1.84
CA PHE A 14 -11.21 13.67 -1.17
C PHE A 14 -11.41 12.93 0.17
N GLU A 15 -12.41 13.32 0.97
CA GLU A 15 -12.76 12.61 2.20
C GLU A 15 -13.24 11.17 1.94
N LYS A 16 -13.97 10.92 0.84
CA LYS A 16 -14.31 9.56 0.44
C LYS A 16 -13.07 8.74 0.11
N LEU A 17 -12.11 9.30 -0.62
CA LEU A 17 -10.87 8.61 -0.95
C LEU A 17 -10.07 8.27 0.31
N LYS A 18 -10.04 9.16 1.32
CA LYS A 18 -9.44 8.85 2.63
C LYS A 18 -10.11 7.66 3.31
N LEU A 19 -11.44 7.65 3.37
CA LEU A 19 -12.18 6.55 3.98
C LEU A 19 -11.90 5.21 3.29
N ILE A 20 -11.80 5.21 1.96
CA ILE A 20 -11.44 4.00 1.20
C ILE A 20 -9.97 3.61 1.47
N ALA A 21 -9.05 4.57 1.48
CA ALA A 21 -7.64 4.34 1.78
C ALA A 21 -7.47 3.68 3.15
N ASP A 22 -8.15 4.22 4.18
CA ASP A 22 -8.11 3.70 5.55
C ASP A 22 -8.72 2.30 5.63
N TYR A 23 -9.86 2.06 4.98
CA TYR A 23 -10.55 0.76 4.99
C TYR A 23 -9.71 -0.37 4.39
N TYR A 24 -8.96 -0.09 3.31
CA TYR A 24 -8.08 -1.07 2.66
C TYR A 24 -6.64 -1.04 3.19
N GLU A 25 -6.35 -0.22 4.20
CA GLU A 25 -5.00 -0.02 4.75
C GLU A 25 -3.97 0.37 3.68
N LEU A 26 -4.39 1.20 2.71
CA LEU A 26 -3.56 1.66 1.61
C LEU A 26 -3.16 3.13 1.79
N PRO A 27 -1.95 3.55 1.35
CA PRO A 27 -1.62 4.97 1.28
C PRO A 27 -2.58 5.71 0.34
N LEU A 28 -3.12 6.86 0.77
CA LEU A 28 -3.99 7.70 -0.05
C LEU A 28 -3.37 8.09 -1.41
N ALA A 29 -2.04 8.18 -1.46
CA ALA A 29 -1.28 8.45 -2.68
C ALA A 29 -1.62 7.47 -3.83
N VAL A 30 -2.01 6.22 -3.53
CA VAL A 30 -2.34 5.18 -4.52
C VAL A 30 -3.44 5.63 -5.49
N PHE A 31 -4.41 6.43 -5.05
CA PHE A 31 -5.50 6.93 -5.90
C PHE A 31 -5.05 7.97 -6.93
N PHE A 32 -3.86 8.53 -6.75
CA PHE A 32 -3.28 9.54 -7.64
C PHE A 32 -2.15 8.97 -8.50
N MET A 33 -1.87 7.68 -8.39
CA MET A 33 -0.87 6.99 -9.20
C MET A 33 -1.49 6.45 -10.49
N SER A 34 -0.70 6.43 -11.54
CA SER A 34 -1.03 5.70 -12.76
C SER A 34 -0.96 4.18 -12.53
N VAL A 35 -1.67 3.43 -13.38
CA VAL A 35 -1.66 1.97 -13.34
C VAL A 35 -0.25 1.41 -13.51
N ASP A 36 0.59 2.06 -14.33
CA ASP A 36 1.96 1.59 -14.57
C ASP A 36 2.88 1.83 -13.36
N GLU A 37 2.75 2.96 -12.66
CA GLU A 37 3.45 3.18 -11.39
C GLU A 37 3.03 2.16 -10.31
N LEU A 38 1.76 1.78 -10.27
CA LEU A 38 1.27 0.72 -9.38
C LEU A 38 1.85 -0.66 -9.75
N LYS A 39 1.96 -0.98 -11.04
CA LYS A 39 2.62 -2.22 -11.50
C LYS A 39 4.10 -2.23 -11.12
N GLU A 40 4.81 -1.11 -11.26
CA GLU A 40 6.21 -0.99 -10.85
C GLU A 40 6.40 -1.15 -9.35
N LEU A 41 5.53 -0.55 -8.53
CA LEU A 41 5.55 -0.75 -7.08
C LEU A 41 5.37 -2.22 -6.72
N LYS A 42 4.39 -2.89 -7.33
CA LYS A 42 4.16 -4.34 -7.14
C LYS A 42 5.37 -5.17 -7.56
N ALA A 43 6.02 -4.82 -8.67
CA ALA A 43 7.23 -5.49 -9.13
C ALA A 43 8.42 -5.28 -8.16
N LYS A 44 8.57 -4.08 -7.59
CA LYS A 44 9.59 -3.75 -6.59
C LYS A 44 9.31 -4.46 -5.25
N GLU A 45 8.07 -4.50 -4.77
CA GLU A 45 7.69 -5.25 -3.58
C GLU A 45 7.90 -6.76 -3.73
N GLY A 46 7.68 -7.33 -4.92
CA GLY A 46 7.96 -8.73 -5.20
C GLY A 46 9.41 -9.14 -4.89
N THR A 47 10.38 -8.24 -5.07
CA THR A 47 11.79 -8.49 -4.71
C THR A 47 12.06 -8.34 -3.21
N ARG A 48 11.45 -7.36 -2.56
CA ARG A 48 11.59 -7.12 -1.12
C ARG A 48 10.91 -8.21 -0.28
N MET A 49 9.70 -8.62 -0.66
CA MET A 49 8.96 -9.70 -0.02
C MET A 49 9.68 -11.05 -0.21
N LYS A 50 10.31 -11.29 -1.36
CA LYS A 50 11.13 -12.50 -1.60
C LYS A 50 12.39 -12.51 -0.74
N ALA A 51 13.03 -11.37 -0.52
CA ALA A 51 14.16 -11.24 0.40
C ALA A 51 13.74 -11.47 1.87
N ILE A 52 12.62 -10.88 2.30
CA ILE A 52 12.06 -11.08 3.64
C ILE A 52 11.70 -12.55 3.87
N ARG A 53 11.04 -13.21 2.91
CA ARG A 53 10.67 -14.63 3.00
C ARG A 53 11.89 -15.55 3.13
N LYS A 54 12.96 -15.26 2.39
CA LYS A 54 14.22 -16.02 2.48
C LYS A 54 14.86 -15.88 3.86
N GLU A 55 14.74 -14.71 4.49
CA GLU A 55 15.31 -14.48 5.82
C GLU A 55 14.46 -15.10 6.92
N LEU A 56 13.13 -15.11 6.76
CA LEU A 56 12.22 -15.86 7.64
C LEU A 56 12.48 -17.37 7.58
N GLU A 57 12.67 -17.95 6.40
CA GLU A 57 13.02 -19.38 6.24
C GLU A 57 14.35 -19.74 6.94
N LYS A 58 15.34 -18.83 6.93
CA LYS A 58 16.59 -19.05 7.69
C LYS A 58 16.35 -19.06 9.18
N LEU A 59 15.53 -18.13 9.68
CA LEU A 59 15.20 -18.03 11.10
C LEU A 59 14.41 -19.26 11.58
N GLU A 60 13.50 -19.79 10.77
CA GLU A 60 12.78 -21.04 11.07
C GLU A 60 13.70 -22.25 11.14
N ARG A 61 14.65 -22.39 10.20
CA ARG A 61 15.65 -23.48 10.27
C ARG A 61 16.52 -23.38 11.52
N ILE A 62 16.89 -22.16 11.92
CA ILE A 62 17.63 -21.95 13.15
C ILE A 62 16.78 -22.36 14.36
N ARG A 63 15.49 -22.01 14.38
CA ARG A 63 14.54 -22.46 15.42
C ARG A 63 14.47 -24.00 15.49
N GLU A 64 14.34 -24.67 14.36
CA GLU A 64 14.31 -26.14 14.28
C GLU A 64 15.59 -26.80 14.79
N ILE A 65 16.76 -26.18 14.55
CA ILE A 65 18.06 -26.66 15.04
C ILE A 65 18.18 -26.48 16.56
N ILE A 66 17.62 -25.39 17.10
CA ILE A 66 17.70 -25.06 18.53
C ILE A 66 16.70 -25.88 19.37
N GLY A 67 15.67 -26.46 18.74
CA GLY A 67 14.83 -27.50 19.35
C GLY A 67 13.81 -27.00 20.38
N GLU A 68 13.17 -25.84 20.13
CA GLU A 68 11.92 -25.45 20.81
C GLU A 68 10.68 -25.79 19.97
#